data_AF-A0A3M2GBS3-F1
#
_entry.id   AF-A0A3M2GBS3-F1
#
_cell.length_a   1.000
_cell.length_b   1.000
_cell.length_c   1.000
_cell.angle_alpha   90.00
_cell.angle_beta   90.00
_cell.angle_gamma   90.00
#
_symmetry.space_group_name_H-M   'P 1'
#
loop_
_entity.id
_entity.type
_entity.pdbx_description
1 polymer ?
#
loop_
_entity_poly.entity_id
_entity_poly.type
_entity_poly.pdbx_seq_one_letter_code
_entity_poly.pdbx_strand_id
1 'polypeptide(L)'
;MSSDPHHTRPHAAVGAPPSLPPAGDGLAALVDALAATGVPALATLDGAGRIRPVPATVTGNWSGHPHDAPLVGDRLAGEVTAVALAVTRPAPAAVAVGRDGRVVWRPVADTSAAVTACVLATDMARRALGAPTPPPPVPCVDLVDLAWLDRCLAAVCAAPCGSPPTWRVLSALHPLAAGRSVTASALRRRRARFAAEVDWEAVRRLVADGSLAWRSPAPAVAAWLDEGAFSRWVLADLPDPDEARHDLCALLDRADADRVARVLGCAP
;
A
#
# COMPACT_ATOMS: atom_id res chain seq x y z
N MET A 1 -20.49 53.25 5.35
CA MET A 1 -19.52 53.09 4.26
C MET A 1 -18.44 52.14 4.71
N SER A 2 -18.50 50.88 4.27
CA SER A 2 -17.33 50.06 3.92
C SER A 2 -17.89 48.77 3.31
N SER A 3 -17.58 48.51 2.04
CA SER A 3 -18.07 47.35 1.31
C SER A 3 -16.87 46.47 0.97
N ASP A 4 -16.76 45.29 1.59
CA ASP A 4 -15.70 44.33 1.26
C ASP A 4 -16.06 43.56 -0.02
N PRO A 5 -15.18 43.51 -1.04
CA PRO A 5 -15.45 42.77 -2.27
C PRO A 5 -15.10 41.29 -2.10
N HIS A 6 -16.07 40.41 -2.38
CA HIS A 6 -15.81 38.98 -2.50
C HIS A 6 -14.85 38.70 -3.68
N HIS A 7 -13.61 38.33 -3.37
CA HIS A 7 -12.68 37.76 -4.35
C HIS A 7 -13.08 36.32 -4.70
N THR A 8 -13.92 36.17 -5.70
CA THR A 8 -14.16 34.88 -6.36
C THR A 8 -12.88 34.44 -7.07
N ARG A 9 -12.19 33.43 -6.56
CA ARG A 9 -11.08 32.79 -7.30
C ARG A 9 -11.65 32.09 -8.54
N PRO A 10 -11.01 32.22 -9.72
CA PRO A 10 -11.41 31.43 -10.88
C PRO A 10 -11.16 29.95 -10.61
N HIS A 11 -12.15 29.09 -10.88
CA HIS A 11 -11.91 27.67 -11.00
C HIS A 11 -10.94 27.44 -12.16
N ALA A 12 -9.80 26.81 -11.88
CA ALA A 12 -8.91 26.35 -12.92
C ALA A 12 -9.69 25.36 -13.81
N ALA A 13 -9.66 25.58 -15.13
CA ALA A 13 -10.26 24.65 -16.06
C ALA A 13 -9.56 23.30 -15.91
N VAL A 14 -10.34 22.24 -15.65
CA VAL A 14 -9.82 20.87 -15.67
C VAL A 14 -9.30 20.62 -17.08
N GLY A 15 -7.98 20.52 -17.22
CA GLY A 15 -7.34 20.25 -18.50
C GLY A 15 -7.88 18.94 -19.08
N ALA A 16 -8.14 18.91 -20.38
CA ALA A 16 -8.55 17.68 -21.04
C ALA A 16 -7.50 16.58 -20.77
N PRO A 17 -7.93 15.33 -20.48
CA PRO A 17 -6.99 14.25 -20.22
C PRO A 17 -6.06 14.04 -21.41
N PRO A 18 -4.79 13.63 -21.20
CA PRO A 18 -3.85 13.42 -22.28
C PRO A 18 -4.37 12.37 -23.26
N SER A 19 -4.29 12.68 -24.56
CA SER A 19 -4.66 11.76 -25.63
C SER A 19 -3.71 10.57 -25.65
N LEU A 20 -4.22 9.37 -25.37
CA LEU A 20 -3.46 8.13 -25.44
C LEU A 20 -3.11 7.77 -26.90
N PRO A 21 -1.97 7.09 -27.15
CA PRO A 21 -1.54 6.72 -28.49
C PRO A 21 -2.52 5.75 -29.18
N PRO A 22 -2.57 5.73 -30.52
CA PRO A 22 -3.43 4.83 -31.27
C PRO A 22 -3.03 3.35 -31.09
N ALA A 23 -4.03 2.47 -31.22
CA ALA A 23 -3.98 1.05 -30.84
C ALA A 23 -3.09 0.12 -31.69
N GLY A 24 -2.10 0.65 -32.43
CA GLY A 24 -1.17 -0.13 -33.24
C GLY A 24 -0.04 -0.75 -32.41
N ASP A 25 0.42 -0.04 -31.39
CA ASP A 25 1.53 -0.46 -30.54
C ASP A 25 0.99 -1.12 -29.27
N GLY A 26 1.42 -2.36 -29.00
CA GLY A 26 0.76 -3.26 -28.05
C GLY A 26 0.90 -2.90 -26.56
N LEU A 27 0.59 -3.86 -25.69
CA LEU A 27 0.53 -3.71 -24.22
C LEU A 27 1.69 -2.91 -23.61
N ALA A 28 2.91 -3.05 -24.13
CA ALA A 28 4.08 -2.28 -23.70
C ALA A 28 3.87 -0.76 -23.84
N ALA A 29 3.40 -0.28 -25.00
CA ALA A 29 3.16 1.15 -25.23
C ALA A 29 2.01 1.69 -24.35
N LEU A 30 1.01 0.85 -24.03
CA LEU A 30 -0.02 1.19 -23.04
C LEU A 30 0.59 1.32 -21.63
N VAL A 31 1.46 0.39 -21.22
CA VAL A 31 2.16 0.44 -19.92
C VAL A 31 3.07 1.67 -19.84
N ASP A 32 3.83 1.98 -20.88
CA ASP A 32 4.71 3.15 -20.94
C ASP A 32 3.90 4.46 -20.87
N ALA A 33 2.80 4.56 -21.64
CA ALA A 33 1.90 5.71 -21.61
C ALA A 33 1.25 5.90 -20.24
N LEU A 34 0.87 4.83 -19.56
CA LEU A 34 0.31 4.87 -18.20
C LEU A 34 1.36 5.24 -17.16
N ALA A 35 2.54 4.62 -17.20
CA ALA A 35 3.66 4.93 -16.31
C ALA A 35 4.07 6.41 -16.42
N ALA A 36 4.06 6.97 -17.63
CA ALA A 36 4.35 8.39 -17.87
C ALA A 36 3.34 9.35 -17.21
N THR A 37 2.12 8.91 -16.86
CA THR A 37 1.17 9.78 -16.12
C THR A 37 1.50 9.88 -14.63
N GLY A 38 2.19 8.88 -14.05
CA GLY A 38 2.38 8.78 -12.60
C GLY A 38 1.09 8.50 -11.79
N VAL A 39 -0.03 8.20 -12.46
CA VAL A 39 -1.35 7.99 -11.85
C VAL A 39 -1.85 6.57 -12.19
N PRO A 40 -2.35 5.78 -11.23
CA PRO A 40 -3.08 4.55 -11.56
C PRO A 40 -4.36 4.89 -12.34
N ALA A 41 -4.69 4.16 -13.41
CA ALA A 41 -5.85 4.44 -14.27
C ALA A 41 -6.67 3.19 -14.58
N LEU A 42 -7.88 3.26 -15.19
CA LEU A 42 -8.54 2.18 -15.97
C LEU A 42 -8.86 2.60 -17.39
N ALA A 43 -8.51 1.71 -18.31
CA ALA A 43 -9.02 1.61 -19.67
C ALA A 43 -9.61 0.21 -19.91
N THR A 44 -10.76 0.13 -20.58
CA THR A 44 -11.15 -1.00 -21.42
C THR A 44 -10.62 -0.79 -22.85
N LEU A 45 -10.56 -1.84 -23.67
CA LEU A 45 -10.16 -1.83 -25.07
C LEU A 45 -11.23 -2.63 -25.84
N ASP A 46 -12.08 -1.95 -26.60
CA ASP A 46 -13.17 -2.63 -27.30
C ASP A 46 -12.66 -3.64 -28.35
N GLY A 47 -13.55 -4.46 -28.91
CA GLY A 47 -13.18 -5.50 -29.88
C GLY A 47 -12.48 -5.00 -31.17
N ALA A 48 -12.33 -3.68 -31.36
CA ALA A 48 -11.54 -3.05 -32.41
C ALA A 48 -10.24 -2.41 -31.88
N GLY A 49 -9.82 -2.75 -30.66
CA GLY A 49 -8.62 -2.23 -29.99
C GLY A 49 -8.76 -0.81 -29.44
N ARG A 50 -9.96 -0.22 -29.36
CA ARG A 50 -10.10 1.19 -28.95
C ARG A 50 -10.21 1.35 -27.44
N ILE A 51 -9.33 2.17 -26.88
CA ILE A 51 -9.33 2.53 -25.47
C ILE A 51 -10.64 3.26 -25.12
N ARG A 52 -11.34 2.77 -24.09
CA ARG A 52 -12.50 3.42 -23.47
C ARG A 52 -12.27 3.50 -21.96
N PRO A 53 -12.26 4.70 -21.33
CA PRO A 53 -12.26 4.76 -19.87
C PRO A 53 -13.58 4.20 -19.33
N VAL A 54 -13.56 3.45 -18.21
CA VAL A 54 -14.82 3.13 -17.51
C VAL A 54 -15.37 4.41 -16.88
N PRO A 55 -16.66 4.71 -17.05
CA PRO A 55 -17.28 5.87 -16.42
C PRO A 55 -17.21 5.77 -14.90
N ALA A 56 -16.89 6.89 -14.24
CA ALA A 56 -16.90 7.03 -12.78
C ALA A 56 -18.28 6.81 -12.13
N THR A 57 -19.33 6.51 -12.90
CA THR A 57 -20.70 6.30 -12.41
C THR A 57 -20.95 4.92 -11.79
N VAL A 58 -19.98 3.99 -11.84
CA VAL A 58 -19.99 2.75 -11.04
C VAL A 58 -19.37 2.97 -9.64
N THR A 59 -18.59 4.04 -9.47
CA THR A 59 -17.99 4.47 -8.20
C THR A 59 -18.78 5.67 -7.64
N GLY A 60 -19.79 5.41 -6.81
CA GLY A 60 -20.69 6.44 -6.31
C GLY A 60 -19.99 7.63 -5.65
N ASN A 61 -20.10 8.81 -6.27
CA ASN A 61 -19.78 10.16 -5.76
C ASN A 61 -18.57 10.26 -4.81
N TRP A 62 -17.36 10.10 -5.33
CA TRP A 62 -16.11 10.49 -4.67
C TRP A 62 -15.63 11.87 -5.17
N SER A 63 -15.20 12.75 -4.26
CA SER A 63 -14.78 14.12 -4.57
C SER A 63 -13.76 14.67 -3.55
N GLY A 64 -12.58 14.06 -3.47
CA GLY A 64 -11.56 14.41 -2.47
C GLY A 64 -10.17 13.84 -2.76
N HIS A 65 -9.46 14.47 -3.70
CA HIS A 65 -8.04 14.23 -4.08
C HIS A 65 -7.08 13.93 -2.90
N PRO A 66 -6.02 13.12 -3.09
CA PRO A 66 -5.21 13.03 -4.32
C PRO A 66 -5.08 11.62 -4.94
N HIS A 67 -6.04 10.73 -4.73
CA HIS A 67 -5.99 9.33 -5.23
C HIS A 67 -7.18 8.95 -6.14
N ASP A 68 -7.69 9.90 -6.94
CA ASP A 68 -8.79 9.66 -7.89
C ASP A 68 -8.30 8.94 -9.15
N ALA A 69 -7.93 7.68 -8.93
CA ALA A 69 -7.33 6.75 -9.87
C ALA A 69 -8.35 5.67 -10.29
N PRO A 70 -8.73 5.57 -11.59
CA PRO A 70 -9.36 4.34 -12.08
C PRO A 70 -8.35 3.14 -12.09
N LEU A 71 -8.74 1.88 -12.41
CA LEU A 71 -7.99 0.60 -12.17
C LEU A 71 -7.88 -0.47 -13.37
N VAL A 72 -6.93 -0.40 -14.35
CA VAL A 72 -6.97 -0.91 -15.77
C VAL A 72 -7.50 -2.35 -16.06
N GLY A 73 -8.15 -2.55 -17.22
CA GLY A 73 -8.45 -3.89 -17.76
C GLY A 73 -9.17 -4.04 -19.10
N ASP A 74 -8.56 -4.77 -20.05
CA ASP A 74 -9.27 -5.53 -21.11
C ASP A 74 -8.40 -6.61 -21.81
N ARG A 75 -9.02 -7.26 -22.81
CA ARG A 75 -8.57 -8.37 -23.66
C ARG A 75 -7.33 -8.10 -24.50
N LEU A 76 -6.32 -8.93 -24.28
CA LEU A 76 -5.52 -9.51 -25.36
C LEU A 76 -6.15 -10.86 -25.77
N ALA A 77 -6.23 -11.13 -27.07
CA ALA A 77 -6.55 -12.44 -27.68
C ALA A 77 -7.55 -13.34 -26.88
N GLY A 78 -8.84 -13.00 -26.91
CA GLY A 78 -9.93 -13.91 -26.51
C GLY A 78 -10.19 -14.07 -25.00
N GLU A 79 -9.15 -14.28 -24.18
CA GLU A 79 -9.28 -14.86 -22.82
C GLU A 79 -9.00 -13.91 -21.63
N VAL A 80 -8.36 -12.75 -21.84
CA VAL A 80 -7.99 -11.81 -20.77
C VAL A 80 -9.16 -10.89 -20.38
N THR A 81 -9.30 -10.43 -19.12
CA THR A 81 -10.42 -9.53 -18.72
C THR A 81 -10.09 -8.48 -17.64
N ALA A 82 -8.90 -8.45 -17.03
CA ALA A 82 -8.41 -7.30 -16.24
C ALA A 82 -6.91 -7.08 -16.45
N VAL A 83 -6.42 -5.84 -16.26
CA VAL A 83 -5.02 -5.44 -16.53
C VAL A 83 -4.60 -4.34 -15.54
N ALA A 84 -4.56 -4.61 -14.23
CA ALA A 84 -4.34 -3.53 -13.27
C ALA A 84 -2.89 -2.99 -13.27
N LEU A 85 -2.75 -1.72 -12.91
CA LEU A 85 -1.48 -1.04 -12.63
C LEU A 85 -1.41 -0.73 -11.13
N ALA A 86 -0.42 -1.26 -10.42
CA ALA A 86 -0.05 -0.78 -9.10
C ALA A 86 1.06 0.26 -9.24
N VAL A 87 0.83 1.45 -8.68
CA VAL A 87 1.85 2.50 -8.55
C VAL A 87 2.31 2.56 -7.10
N THR A 88 2.85 1.44 -6.60
CA THR A 88 3.57 1.44 -5.31
C THR A 88 4.96 2.01 -5.53
N ARG A 89 5.27 3.11 -4.84
CA ARG A 89 6.64 3.62 -4.81
C ARG A 89 7.53 2.51 -4.21
N PRO A 90 8.70 2.18 -4.81
CA PRO A 90 9.41 3.00 -5.80
C PRO A 90 9.15 2.69 -7.29
N ALA A 91 8.40 1.64 -7.66
CA ALA A 91 8.30 1.19 -9.06
C ALA A 91 6.86 0.88 -9.51
N PRO A 92 6.37 1.46 -10.63
CA PRO A 92 5.07 1.08 -11.19
C PRO A 92 5.15 -0.32 -11.84
N ALA A 93 4.12 -1.13 -11.65
CA ALA A 93 3.99 -2.43 -12.34
C ALA A 93 2.55 -2.67 -12.82
N ALA A 94 2.44 -3.10 -14.07
CA ALA A 94 1.18 -3.57 -14.65
C ALA A 94 1.18 -5.11 -14.70
N VAL A 95 0.02 -5.75 -14.53
CA VAL A 95 -0.17 -7.18 -14.80
C VAL A 95 -1.49 -7.38 -15.52
N ALA A 96 -1.66 -8.51 -16.21
CA ALA A 96 -2.93 -8.91 -16.79
C ALA A 96 -3.45 -10.21 -16.17
N VAL A 97 -4.77 -10.27 -15.96
CA VAL A 97 -5.49 -11.35 -15.27
C VAL A 97 -6.71 -11.78 -16.09
N GLY A 98 -6.91 -13.10 -16.23
CA GLY A 98 -8.07 -13.71 -16.89
C GLY A 98 -9.31 -13.74 -16.01
N ARG A 99 -10.48 -14.06 -16.58
CA ARG A 99 -11.77 -14.14 -15.82
C ARG A 99 -11.75 -15.15 -14.68
N ASP A 100 -10.89 -16.16 -14.77
CA ASP A 100 -10.67 -17.18 -13.76
C ASP A 100 -9.76 -16.70 -12.60
N GLY A 101 -9.33 -15.43 -12.61
CA GLY A 101 -8.44 -14.86 -11.60
C GLY A 101 -6.98 -15.30 -11.76
N ARG A 102 -6.59 -15.93 -12.89
CA ARG A 102 -5.19 -16.31 -13.16
C ARG A 102 -4.43 -15.19 -13.86
N VAL A 103 -3.17 -15.01 -13.48
CA VAL A 103 -2.25 -14.10 -14.17
C VAL A 103 -1.93 -14.67 -15.55
N VAL A 104 -2.30 -13.93 -16.59
CA VAL A 104 -2.04 -14.28 -18.00
C VAL A 104 -0.81 -13.56 -18.55
N TRP A 105 -0.44 -12.43 -17.95
CA TRP A 105 0.82 -11.73 -18.21
C TRP A 105 1.28 -10.96 -16.97
N ARG A 106 2.60 -10.95 -16.76
CA ARG A 106 3.30 -10.09 -15.80
C ARG A 106 4.66 -9.71 -16.39
N PRO A 107 5.21 -8.52 -16.10
CA PRO A 107 6.58 -8.19 -16.45
C PRO A 107 7.56 -9.09 -15.70
N VAL A 108 8.79 -9.16 -16.21
CA VAL A 108 9.91 -9.70 -15.42
C VAL A 108 10.23 -8.66 -14.35
N ALA A 109 10.12 -9.06 -13.08
CA ALA A 109 10.55 -8.26 -11.95
C ALA A 109 11.87 -8.83 -11.42
N ASP A 110 12.90 -7.99 -11.41
CA ASP A 110 14.27 -8.28 -10.99
C ASP A 110 14.62 -7.68 -9.62
N THR A 111 13.79 -6.75 -9.12
CA THR A 111 13.92 -6.10 -7.81
C THR A 111 12.75 -6.46 -6.89
N SER A 112 12.99 -6.49 -5.58
CA SER A 112 11.95 -6.72 -4.56
C SER A 112 10.76 -5.76 -4.73
N ALA A 113 11.04 -4.47 -4.96
CA ALA A 113 10.03 -3.45 -5.23
C ALA A 113 9.13 -3.78 -6.45
N ALA A 114 9.73 -4.21 -7.57
CA ALA A 114 8.97 -4.59 -8.76
C ALA A 114 8.12 -5.87 -8.52
N VAL A 115 8.62 -6.82 -7.73
CA VAL A 115 7.86 -8.02 -7.33
C VAL A 115 6.64 -7.62 -6.50
N THR A 116 6.82 -6.79 -5.48
CA THR A 116 5.74 -6.28 -4.63
C THR A 116 4.69 -5.51 -5.43
N ALA A 117 5.12 -4.63 -6.35
CA ALA A 117 4.22 -3.92 -7.25
C ALA A 117 3.40 -4.89 -8.13
N CYS A 118 4.02 -5.93 -8.70
CA CYS A 118 3.30 -6.95 -9.48
C CYS A 118 2.27 -7.73 -8.64
N VAL A 119 2.59 -8.03 -7.39
CA VAL A 119 1.66 -8.72 -6.47
C VAL A 119 0.43 -7.86 -6.19
N LEU A 120 0.62 -6.57 -5.89
CA LEU A 120 -0.48 -5.66 -5.62
C LEU A 120 -1.33 -5.38 -6.86
N ALA A 121 -0.70 -5.23 -8.03
CA ALA A 121 -1.42 -5.14 -9.29
C ALA A 121 -2.27 -6.40 -9.53
N THR A 122 -1.74 -7.58 -9.23
CA THR A 122 -2.48 -8.86 -9.35
C THR A 122 -3.71 -8.88 -8.45
N ASP A 123 -3.57 -8.41 -7.22
CA ASP A 123 -4.68 -8.33 -6.27
C ASP A 123 -5.74 -7.31 -6.71
N MET A 124 -5.34 -6.11 -7.15
CA MET A 124 -6.26 -5.10 -7.69
C MET A 124 -7.07 -5.64 -8.89
N ALA A 125 -6.40 -6.34 -9.82
CA ALA A 125 -7.07 -6.97 -10.97
C ALA A 125 -8.05 -8.06 -10.54
N ARG A 126 -7.70 -8.89 -9.54
CA ARG A 126 -8.62 -9.90 -8.96
C ARG A 126 -9.83 -9.26 -8.30
N ARG A 127 -9.63 -8.24 -7.46
CA ARG A 127 -10.72 -7.48 -6.82
C ARG A 127 -11.65 -6.84 -7.84
N ALA A 128 -11.11 -6.26 -8.92
CA ALA A 128 -11.91 -5.69 -10.02
C ALA A 128 -12.75 -6.74 -10.77
N LEU A 129 -12.29 -7.99 -10.85
CA LEU A 129 -13.02 -9.14 -11.42
C LEU A 129 -14.00 -9.80 -10.43
N GLY A 130 -14.07 -9.35 -9.17
CA GLY A 130 -14.81 -10.03 -8.11
C GLY A 130 -14.20 -11.37 -7.67
N ALA A 131 -12.95 -11.66 -8.08
CA ALA A 131 -12.22 -12.85 -7.67
C ALA A 131 -11.57 -12.64 -6.29
N PRO A 132 -11.50 -13.70 -5.44
CA PRO A 132 -10.81 -13.61 -4.16
C PRO A 132 -9.29 -13.47 -4.37
N THR A 133 -8.62 -12.73 -3.50
CA THR A 133 -7.15 -12.73 -3.45
C THR A 133 -6.61 -13.83 -2.53
N PRO A 134 -5.32 -14.22 -2.63
CA PRO A 134 -4.70 -15.15 -1.71
C PRO A 134 -4.80 -14.65 -0.25
N PRO A 135 -4.88 -15.55 0.75
CA PRO A 135 -4.94 -15.16 2.15
C PRO A 135 -3.70 -14.35 2.60
N PRO A 136 -3.76 -13.65 3.75
CA PRO A 136 -2.61 -12.93 4.28
C PRO A 136 -1.35 -13.82 4.39
N PRO A 137 -0.17 -13.32 4.00
CA PRO A 137 1.06 -14.12 3.99
C PRO A 137 1.65 -14.32 5.40
N VAL A 138 1.29 -13.45 6.35
CA VAL A 138 1.79 -13.43 7.73
C VAL A 138 0.65 -13.07 8.70
N PRO A 139 0.74 -13.38 10.01
CA PRO A 139 -0.24 -12.96 11.00
C PRO A 139 -0.30 -11.43 11.18
N CYS A 140 -1.44 -10.89 11.61
CA CYS A 140 -1.66 -9.45 11.74
C CYS A 140 -0.74 -8.76 12.78
N VAL A 141 -0.12 -9.52 13.68
CA VAL A 141 0.85 -8.96 14.64
C VAL A 141 2.14 -8.49 13.98
N ASP A 142 2.51 -9.06 12.83
CA ASP A 142 3.76 -8.70 12.14
C ASP A 142 3.66 -7.29 11.52
N LEU A 143 2.44 -6.81 11.20
CA LEU A 143 2.18 -5.41 10.87
C LEU A 143 2.56 -4.46 12.03
N VAL A 144 2.23 -4.84 13.26
CA VAL A 144 2.50 -4.04 14.47
C VAL A 144 4.00 -3.97 14.74
N ASP A 145 4.70 -5.07 14.50
CA ASP A 145 6.16 -5.14 14.65
C ASP A 145 6.86 -4.33 13.55
N LEU A 146 6.54 -4.54 12.27
CA LEU A 146 7.14 -3.82 11.16
C LEU A 146 6.90 -2.30 11.27
N ALA A 147 5.68 -1.88 11.62
CA ALA A 147 5.38 -0.47 11.89
C ALA A 147 6.08 0.09 13.13
N TRP A 148 6.54 -0.76 14.06
CA TRP A 148 7.39 -0.35 15.17
C TRP A 148 8.86 -0.26 14.75
N LEU A 149 9.38 -1.22 13.97
CA LEU A 149 10.74 -1.23 13.44
C LEU A 149 10.98 -0.02 12.52
N ASP A 150 10.07 0.28 11.58
CA ASP A 150 10.08 1.48 10.75
C ASP A 150 10.21 2.77 11.58
N ARG A 151 9.38 2.92 12.63
CA ARG A 151 9.44 4.09 13.52
C ARG A 151 10.75 4.15 14.32
N CYS A 152 11.27 3.01 14.74
CA CYS A 152 12.56 2.93 15.44
C CYS A 152 13.71 3.33 14.51
N LEU A 153 13.73 2.85 13.27
CA LEU A 153 14.70 3.25 12.24
C LEU A 153 14.61 4.75 11.97
N ALA A 154 13.40 5.28 11.75
CA ALA A 154 13.19 6.71 11.55
C ALA A 154 13.67 7.54 12.76
N ALA A 155 13.46 7.07 13.99
CA ALA A 155 13.94 7.74 15.20
C ALA A 155 15.47 7.67 15.36
N VAL A 156 16.09 6.55 14.95
CA VAL A 156 17.56 6.38 14.92
C VAL A 156 18.19 7.31 13.87
N CYS A 157 17.65 7.34 12.65
CA CYS A 157 18.13 8.21 11.57
C CYS A 157 17.94 9.71 11.87
N ALA A 158 16.95 10.07 12.72
CA ALA A 158 16.73 11.43 13.17
C ALA A 158 17.58 11.82 14.42
N ALA A 159 18.28 10.87 15.04
CA ALA A 159 19.08 11.13 16.23
C ALA A 159 20.48 11.68 15.87
N PRO A 160 21.11 12.48 16.75
CA PRO A 160 22.50 12.90 16.56
C PRO A 160 23.45 11.70 16.48
N CYS A 161 24.44 11.76 15.59
CA CYS A 161 25.44 10.70 15.42
C CYS A 161 26.11 10.35 16.76
N GLY A 162 26.16 9.05 17.09
CA GLY A 162 26.70 8.56 18.36
C GLY A 162 25.78 8.73 19.58
N SER A 163 24.52 9.15 19.40
CA SER A 163 23.53 9.29 20.48
C SER A 163 22.18 8.65 20.08
N PRO A 164 22.10 7.31 19.94
CA PRO A 164 20.88 6.63 19.50
C PRO A 164 19.72 6.78 20.52
N PRO A 165 18.46 6.61 20.08
CA PRO A 165 17.30 6.72 20.96
C PRO A 165 17.27 5.60 22.02
N THR A 166 17.22 5.99 23.29
CA THR A 166 17.07 5.06 24.43
C THR A 166 15.77 4.24 24.37
N TRP A 167 15.72 3.11 25.07
CA TRP A 167 14.52 2.29 25.31
C TRP A 167 13.24 3.08 25.64
N ARG A 168 13.37 4.16 26.42
CA ARG A 168 12.22 5.01 26.81
C ARG A 168 11.53 5.63 25.59
N VAL A 169 12.30 5.95 24.55
CA VAL A 169 11.81 6.45 23.26
C VAL A 169 11.34 5.27 22.41
N LEU A 170 12.18 4.26 22.19
CA LEU A 170 11.87 3.09 21.34
C LEU A 170 10.57 2.40 21.76
N SER A 171 10.40 2.13 23.05
CA SER A 171 9.19 1.46 23.57
C SER A 171 7.93 2.30 23.45
N ALA A 172 8.03 3.64 23.42
CA ALA A 172 6.88 4.52 23.25
C ALA A 172 6.39 4.60 21.79
N LEU A 173 7.25 4.30 20.81
CA LEU A 173 6.91 4.26 19.38
C LEU A 173 6.08 3.04 18.98
N HIS A 174 6.16 1.95 19.75
CA HIS A 174 5.43 0.71 19.50
C HIS A 174 3.91 0.97 19.52
N PRO A 175 3.11 0.53 18.53
CA PRO A 175 1.67 0.83 18.48
C PRO A 175 0.91 0.49 19.77
N LEU A 176 1.14 -0.73 20.30
CA LEU A 176 0.57 -1.22 21.57
C LEU A 176 1.09 -0.52 22.84
N ALA A 177 1.99 0.45 22.75
CA ALA A 177 2.45 1.26 23.88
C ALA A 177 1.50 2.43 24.20
N ALA A 178 0.77 2.92 23.19
CA ALA A 178 -0.02 4.14 23.25
C ALA A 178 0.80 5.36 23.72
N GLY A 179 1.97 5.58 23.09
CA GLY A 179 2.85 6.73 23.35
C GLY A 179 3.57 6.73 24.71
N ARG A 180 3.44 5.67 25.52
CA ARG A 180 4.06 5.58 26.86
C ARG A 180 5.28 4.67 26.83
N SER A 181 6.30 4.99 27.62
CA SER A 181 7.43 4.08 27.87
C SER A 181 6.93 2.81 28.57
N VAL A 182 7.29 1.63 28.06
CA VAL A 182 6.82 0.32 28.55
C VAL A 182 8.00 -0.67 28.59
N THR A 183 8.01 -1.61 29.53
CA THR A 183 9.07 -2.64 29.58
C THR A 183 8.94 -3.67 28.45
N ALA A 184 10.05 -4.20 27.95
CA ALA A 184 10.05 -5.20 26.87
C ALA A 184 9.12 -6.39 27.16
N SER A 185 9.14 -6.92 28.40
CA SER A 185 8.26 -8.02 28.80
C SER A 185 6.77 -7.64 28.82
N ALA A 186 6.42 -6.37 29.06
CA ALA A 186 5.04 -5.90 28.98
C ALA A 186 4.60 -5.66 27.52
N LEU A 187 5.47 -5.16 26.65
CA LEU A 187 5.20 -5.10 25.21
C LEU A 187 5.02 -6.50 24.62
N ARG A 188 5.92 -7.46 24.92
CA ARG A 188 5.78 -8.87 24.49
C ARG A 188 4.44 -9.49 24.90
N ARG A 189 3.95 -9.22 26.12
CA ARG A 189 2.61 -9.67 26.55
C ARG A 189 1.47 -9.00 25.79
N ARG A 190 1.57 -7.70 25.51
CA ARG A 190 0.57 -6.99 24.68
C ARG A 190 0.59 -7.51 23.24
N ARG A 191 1.76 -7.75 22.65
CA ARG A 191 1.97 -8.38 21.33
C ARG A 191 1.30 -9.75 21.27
N ALA A 192 1.60 -10.63 22.23
CA ALA A 192 1.00 -11.96 22.30
C ALA A 192 -0.54 -11.92 22.44
N ARG A 193 -1.08 -10.97 23.22
CA ARG A 193 -2.52 -10.75 23.34
C ARG A 193 -3.14 -10.27 22.02
N PHE A 194 -2.53 -9.27 21.38
CA PHE A 194 -2.98 -8.76 20.08
C PHE A 194 -3.00 -9.87 19.02
N ALA A 195 -1.95 -10.69 18.94
CA ALA A 195 -1.87 -11.83 18.03
C ALA A 195 -2.96 -12.91 18.26
N ALA A 196 -3.56 -12.96 19.44
CA ALA A 196 -4.62 -13.91 19.79
C ALA A 196 -6.05 -13.33 19.66
N GLU A 197 -6.18 -12.00 19.62
CA GLU A 197 -7.48 -11.28 19.65
C GLU A 197 -7.79 -10.53 18.34
N VAL A 198 -6.80 -10.29 17.47
CA VAL A 198 -6.93 -9.41 16.30
C VAL A 198 -6.43 -10.09 15.02
N ASP A 199 -7.33 -10.25 14.06
CA ASP A 199 -7.06 -10.70 12.70
C ASP A 199 -6.92 -9.52 11.71
N TRP A 200 -6.59 -9.83 10.46
CA TRP A 200 -6.41 -8.84 9.41
C TRP A 200 -7.74 -8.18 9.02
N GLU A 201 -8.85 -8.92 9.04
CA GLU A 201 -10.19 -8.39 8.76
C GLU A 201 -10.67 -7.37 9.82
N ALA A 202 -10.30 -7.54 11.10
CA ALA A 202 -10.54 -6.55 12.14
C ALA A 202 -9.75 -5.25 11.88
N VAL A 203 -8.45 -5.35 11.55
CA VAL A 203 -7.64 -4.16 11.22
C VAL A 203 -8.12 -3.48 9.94
N ARG A 204 -8.46 -4.25 8.91
CA ARG A 204 -9.00 -3.73 7.65
C ARG A 204 -10.27 -2.91 7.88
N ARG A 205 -11.20 -3.41 8.70
CA ARG A 205 -12.43 -2.68 9.05
C ARG A 205 -12.16 -1.37 9.80
N LEU A 206 -11.24 -1.38 10.76
CA LEU A 206 -10.85 -0.15 11.49
C LEU A 206 -10.17 0.90 10.60
N VAL A 207 -9.43 0.50 9.57
CA VAL A 207 -8.90 1.45 8.57
C VAL A 207 -10.02 1.90 7.62
N ALA A 208 -10.92 1.00 7.23
CA ALA A 208 -12.03 1.28 6.32
C ALA A 208 -13.09 2.24 6.88
N ASP A 209 -13.37 2.17 8.19
CA ASP A 209 -14.27 3.10 8.90
C ASP A 209 -13.56 4.37 9.41
N GLY A 210 -12.23 4.42 9.32
CA GLY A 210 -11.41 5.55 9.75
C GLY A 210 -11.06 5.59 11.25
N SER A 211 -11.48 4.60 12.05
CA SER A 211 -11.15 4.50 13.48
C SER A 211 -9.64 4.27 13.72
N LEU A 212 -8.94 3.66 12.77
CA LEU A 212 -7.50 3.49 12.77
C LEU A 212 -6.86 4.32 11.65
N ALA A 213 -6.26 5.45 12.02
CA ALA A 213 -5.47 6.24 11.08
C ALA A 213 -4.23 5.47 10.62
N TRP A 214 -4.10 5.30 9.30
CA TRP A 214 -2.99 4.60 8.65
C TRP A 214 -2.51 5.39 7.42
N ARG A 215 -1.27 5.17 6.97
CA ARG A 215 -0.67 5.99 5.89
C ARG A 215 -1.24 5.67 4.51
N SER A 216 -1.34 4.38 4.18
CA SER A 216 -1.81 3.84 2.91
C SER A 216 -2.18 2.36 3.14
N PRO A 217 -3.37 1.89 2.70
CA PRO A 217 -4.32 2.55 1.81
C PRO A 217 -5.26 3.55 2.53
N ALA A 218 -5.95 4.39 1.75
CA ALA A 218 -7.03 5.25 2.24
C ALA A 218 -8.28 4.42 2.64
N PRO A 219 -9.18 4.94 3.51
CA PRO A 219 -10.30 4.16 4.06
C PRO A 219 -11.17 3.44 3.02
N ALA A 220 -11.61 4.08 1.95
CA ALA A 220 -12.43 3.40 0.93
C ALA A 220 -11.66 2.37 0.10
N VAL A 221 -10.35 2.52 -0.06
CA VAL A 221 -9.50 1.49 -0.66
C VAL A 221 -9.42 0.29 0.30
N ALA A 222 -9.22 0.50 1.61
CA ALA A 222 -9.30 -0.57 2.61
C ALA A 222 -10.68 -1.27 2.63
N ALA A 223 -11.77 -0.52 2.42
CA ALA A 223 -13.13 -1.05 2.33
C ALA A 223 -13.32 -1.95 1.08
N TRP A 224 -12.71 -1.58 -0.04
CA TRP A 224 -12.80 -2.29 -1.33
C TRP A 224 -11.90 -3.53 -1.41
N LEU A 225 -10.71 -3.49 -0.80
CA LEU A 225 -9.81 -4.63 -0.68
C LEU A 225 -10.44 -5.73 0.21
N ASP A 226 -10.11 -6.99 -0.06
CA ASP A 226 -10.33 -8.08 0.90
C ASP A 226 -9.13 -8.20 1.86
N GLU A 227 -9.27 -9.05 2.87
CA GLU A 227 -8.26 -9.28 3.92
C GLU A 227 -6.85 -9.56 3.35
N GLY A 228 -6.77 -10.44 2.34
CA GLY A 228 -5.55 -10.81 1.66
C GLY A 228 -4.86 -9.62 0.98
N ALA A 229 -5.59 -8.92 0.12
CA ALA A 229 -5.06 -7.78 -0.62
C ALA A 229 -4.69 -6.61 0.30
N PHE A 230 -5.52 -6.35 1.32
CA PHE A 230 -5.25 -5.33 2.34
C PHE A 230 -3.94 -5.63 3.08
N SER A 231 -3.73 -6.88 3.53
CA SER A 231 -2.53 -7.25 4.27
C SER A 231 -1.26 -6.98 3.47
N ARG A 232 -1.23 -7.39 2.19
CA ARG A 232 -0.08 -7.16 1.31
C ARG A 232 0.10 -5.68 0.98
N TRP A 233 -0.98 -4.91 0.86
CA TRP A 233 -0.91 -3.47 0.62
C TRP A 233 -0.21 -2.74 1.77
N VAL A 234 -0.64 -2.94 3.01
CA VAL A 234 -0.04 -2.21 4.15
C VAL A 234 1.36 -2.70 4.50
N LEU A 235 1.71 -3.93 4.14
CA LEU A 235 3.06 -4.48 4.31
C LEU A 235 4.03 -3.98 3.24
N ALA A 236 3.56 -3.66 2.03
CA ALA A 236 4.39 -3.15 0.94
C ALA A 236 5.00 -1.77 1.20
N ASP A 237 4.36 -0.96 2.04
CA ASP A 237 4.85 0.36 2.46
C ASP A 237 5.82 0.29 3.67
N LEU A 238 6.20 -0.92 4.12
CA LEU A 238 7.08 -1.16 5.27
C LEU A 238 8.40 -1.82 4.83
N PRO A 239 9.50 -1.64 5.59
CA PRO A 239 10.80 -2.25 5.27
C PRO A 239 10.75 -3.78 5.46
N ASP A 240 11.70 -4.49 4.87
CA ASP A 240 11.88 -5.92 5.11
C ASP A 240 12.16 -6.19 6.62
N PRO A 241 11.50 -7.18 7.25
CA PRO A 241 11.61 -7.42 8.69
C PRO A 241 13.00 -7.90 9.14
N ASP A 242 13.75 -8.59 8.28
CA ASP A 242 15.08 -9.09 8.58
C ASP A 242 16.13 -7.98 8.38
N GLU A 243 16.03 -7.20 7.30
CA GLU A 243 16.87 -6.01 7.08
C GLU A 243 16.64 -4.97 8.18
N ALA A 244 15.39 -4.61 8.47
CA ALA A 244 15.05 -3.61 9.48
C ALA A 244 15.52 -4.02 10.90
N ARG A 245 15.47 -5.32 11.21
CA ARG A 245 16.01 -5.86 12.47
C ARG A 245 17.53 -5.83 12.48
N HIS A 246 18.18 -6.20 11.38
CA HIS A 246 19.63 -6.16 11.25
C HIS A 246 20.18 -4.75 11.47
N ASP A 247 19.63 -3.76 10.76
CA ASP A 247 20.01 -2.36 10.86
C ASP A 247 19.82 -1.80 12.28
N LEU A 248 18.67 -2.08 12.91
CA LEU A 248 18.45 -1.66 14.30
C LEU A 248 19.43 -2.30 15.29
N CYS A 249 19.77 -3.58 15.12
CA CYS A 249 20.78 -4.24 15.94
C CYS A 249 22.19 -3.67 15.74
N ALA A 250 22.50 -3.16 14.53
CA ALA A 250 23.78 -2.52 14.24
C ALA A 250 23.87 -1.07 14.76
N LEU A 251 22.74 -0.37 14.89
CA LEU A 251 22.68 1.06 15.23
C LEU A 251 22.35 1.35 16.70
N LEU A 252 21.76 0.41 17.43
CA LEU A 252 21.43 0.55 18.86
C LEU A 252 22.56 0.05 19.77
N ASP A 253 22.52 0.44 21.04
CA ASP A 253 23.32 -0.25 22.06
C ASP A 253 22.82 -1.69 22.25
N ARG A 254 23.72 -2.58 22.70
CA ARG A 254 23.42 -4.01 22.88
C ARG A 254 22.23 -4.27 23.81
N ALA A 255 22.07 -3.47 24.87
CA ALA A 255 20.99 -3.66 25.84
C ALA A 255 19.63 -3.27 25.25
N ASP A 256 19.58 -2.30 24.34
CA ASP A 256 18.37 -1.92 23.60
C ASP A 256 18.07 -2.86 22.43
N ALA A 257 19.09 -3.33 21.71
CA ALA A 257 18.94 -4.40 20.72
C ALA A 257 18.36 -5.70 21.36
N ASP A 258 18.92 -6.15 22.50
CA ASP A 258 18.40 -7.29 23.28
C ASP A 258 16.93 -7.09 23.73
N ARG A 259 16.52 -5.84 23.98
CA ARG A 259 15.12 -5.51 24.35
C ARG A 259 14.19 -5.55 23.15
N VAL A 260 14.64 -5.09 21.97
CA VAL A 260 13.89 -5.20 20.71
C VAL A 260 13.68 -6.67 20.33
N ALA A 261 14.75 -7.46 20.26
CA ALA A 261 14.68 -8.90 19.99
C ALA A 261 13.72 -9.63 20.94
N ARG A 262 13.75 -9.29 22.24
CA ARG A 262 12.84 -9.86 23.26
C ARG A 262 11.37 -9.49 23.07
N VAL A 263 11.04 -8.35 22.48
CA VAL A 263 9.64 -8.00 22.15
C VAL A 263 9.14 -8.82 20.97
N LEU A 264 9.94 -8.91 19.91
CA LEU A 264 9.64 -9.71 18.70
C LEU A 264 9.54 -11.21 19.02
N GLY A 265 10.31 -11.68 20.01
CA GLY A 265 10.38 -13.09 20.39
C GLY A 265 11.54 -13.85 19.76
N CYS A 266 12.45 -13.15 19.09
CA CYS A 266 13.71 -13.70 18.60
C CYS A 266 14.64 -14.08 19.76
N ALA A 267 15.51 -15.06 19.53
CA ALA A 267 16.72 -15.20 20.35
C ALA A 267 17.66 -14.00 20.09
N PRO A 268 18.43 -13.55 21.10
CA PRO A 268 19.47 -12.54 20.91
C PRO A 268 20.70 -13.10 20.16
#